data_AF-C1N5C0-F1
#
_entry.id   AF-C1N5C0-F1
#
_cell.length_a   1.000
_cell.length_b   1.000
_cell.length_c   1.000
_cell.angle_alpha   90.00
_cell.angle_beta   90.00
_cell.angle_gamma   90.00
#
_symmetry.space_group_name_H-M   'P 1'
#
loop_
_entity.id
_entity.type
_entity.pdbx_description
1 polymer ?
#
loop_
_entity_poly.entity_id
_entity_poly.type
_entity_poly.pdbx_seq_one_letter_code
_entity_poly.pdbx_strand_id
1 'polypeptide(L)'
;MPRDMTGTGRYPPTPKFEPFSFYTCFRLGDPEQLALIMETDPYYWTQDNGAGGPVHFRRVLFYTLVPMRPRSTTYKQIDMLHHVLRNCPEAVNQRDPRGFTPLHRAAYLAQYDGYMELYEYLLTEGADPTIRTNDYDPYLNPGLKTSIQVAIDDEEIRGKLIALHEKYAHVPKRPEPHKDLSDWWACYDYGFDTVRKWPKDFQARFPHTVERQIAEKREFKKKRAEARAKYIADYKEKEEAAFNETVAALSIDAAAGSAAAAAGSKPAAVAAGAAPAPIAFLFPGQGSQAVGMLKSLADDTSVKKMFDTAKGVLGYDLLDVCVNGPKEKLDDTVYSQPALFVAGLAAVEKLKKDDPSVVAKCAACAGLSLGEYTALVFSGALSFEDGLKVVKVRAESMAAAAKVGDHGMLSVVGLADDVLHAVVADAKKAVGGECVCDVANYLFPQGRVVSGDKNVLEEVTTLATAKGAMKCSPVAVSGAFHTSRMQSAKDALVDVLKTVTFHTPTVPIYSNVTGKIVDDAAAIPELLARQLVSPVMWESTVKNLLEDNKDELYELGPNTQIKSMTRRISPEAWKKFKNVDVTK
;
A
#
# COMPACT_ATOMS: atom_id res chain seq x y z
N MET A 1 -9.61 9.30 15.81
CA MET A 1 -9.75 7.86 15.50
C MET A 1 -8.48 7.36 14.83
N PRO A 2 -7.61 6.62 15.54
CA PRO A 2 -6.44 6.00 14.93
C PRO A 2 -6.76 4.57 14.48
N ARG A 3 -6.10 4.22 13.37
CA ARG A 3 -6.15 3.00 12.61
C ARG A 3 -5.82 1.73 13.42
N ASP A 4 -6.63 0.73 13.12
CA ASP A 4 -6.40 -0.71 13.17
C ASP A 4 -4.98 -1.12 12.72
N MET A 5 -4.35 -2.00 13.51
CA MET A 5 -3.02 -2.59 13.37
C MET A 5 -3.10 -4.12 13.24
N THR A 6 -4.11 -4.63 12.55
CA THR A 6 -4.14 -6.01 12.04
C THR A 6 -3.10 -6.19 10.93
N GLY A 7 -1.82 -6.38 11.27
CA GLY A 7 -0.79 -6.66 10.27
C GLY A 7 0.61 -6.86 10.83
N THR A 8 1.01 -8.12 10.92
CA THR A 8 2.31 -8.62 11.41
C THR A 8 3.48 -8.32 10.44
N GLY A 9 4.64 -7.90 11.00
CA GLY A 9 5.98 -8.20 10.47
C GLY A 9 6.96 -7.04 10.21
N ARG A 10 8.09 -6.98 10.97
CA ARG A 10 9.48 -7.36 10.53
C ARG A 10 10.62 -6.80 11.42
N TYR A 11 11.36 -7.73 12.05
CA TYR A 11 12.76 -7.83 12.53
C TYR A 11 13.46 -6.74 13.41
N PRO A 12 14.04 -7.11 14.57
CA PRO A 12 14.94 -6.28 15.42
C PRO A 12 16.45 -6.41 15.08
N PRO A 13 17.33 -5.51 15.59
CA PRO A 13 18.77 -5.45 15.29
C PRO A 13 19.58 -6.63 15.87
N THR A 14 20.75 -6.96 15.30
CA THR A 14 21.59 -8.11 15.69
C THR A 14 22.13 -7.98 17.13
N PRO A 15 22.03 -9.01 18.00
CA PRO A 15 22.45 -8.91 19.40
C PRO A 15 23.96 -8.69 19.57
N LYS A 16 24.36 -7.96 20.62
CA LYS A 16 25.77 -7.67 20.92
C LYS A 16 26.51 -8.79 21.65
N PHE A 17 25.77 -9.69 22.30
CA PHE A 17 26.30 -10.87 22.97
C PHE A 17 25.87 -12.12 22.20
N GLU A 18 26.72 -13.14 22.19
CA GLU A 18 26.36 -14.43 21.62
C GLU A 18 25.21 -15.06 22.44
N PRO A 19 24.21 -15.69 21.82
CA PRO A 19 23.12 -16.38 22.53
C PRO A 19 23.60 -17.34 23.60
N PHE A 20 24.74 -17.97 23.38
CA PHE A 20 25.34 -18.88 24.33
C PHE A 20 25.71 -18.22 25.67
N SER A 21 26.17 -16.96 25.68
CA SER A 21 26.60 -16.24 26.89
C SER A 21 25.45 -16.06 27.89
N PHE A 22 24.27 -15.67 27.40
CA PHE A 22 23.06 -15.49 28.22
C PHE A 22 22.59 -16.80 28.88
N TYR A 23 22.61 -17.92 28.14
CA TYR A 23 22.18 -19.22 28.67
C TYR A 23 23.17 -19.82 29.69
N THR A 24 24.44 -19.41 29.63
CA THR A 24 25.46 -19.88 30.57
C THR A 24 25.30 -19.24 31.95
N CYS A 25 24.92 -17.94 32.01
CA CYS A 25 24.64 -17.23 33.28
C CYS A 25 23.47 -17.84 34.06
N PHE A 26 22.40 -18.24 33.36
CA PHE A 26 21.27 -18.93 34.00
C PHE A 26 21.62 -20.34 34.49
N ARG A 27 22.44 -21.07 33.73
CA ARG A 27 22.84 -22.44 34.09
C ARG A 27 23.86 -22.49 35.23
N LEU A 28 24.73 -21.49 35.33
CA LEU A 28 25.76 -21.40 36.37
C LEU A 28 25.34 -20.55 37.57
N GLY A 29 24.18 -19.85 37.49
CA GLY A 29 23.67 -19.02 38.58
C GLY A 29 24.49 -17.75 38.80
N ASP A 30 24.86 -17.06 37.73
CA ASP A 30 25.66 -15.82 37.77
C ASP A 30 24.77 -14.58 37.53
N PRO A 31 24.29 -13.92 38.59
CA PRO A 31 23.36 -12.80 38.49
C PRO A 31 24.02 -11.50 38.03
N GLU A 32 25.33 -11.33 38.24
CA GLU A 32 26.04 -10.10 37.86
C GLU A 32 26.29 -10.06 36.35
N GLN A 33 26.68 -11.19 35.76
CA GLN A 33 26.83 -11.27 34.31
C GLN A 33 25.46 -11.22 33.60
N LEU A 34 24.41 -11.78 34.22
CA LEU A 34 23.05 -11.62 33.73
C LEU A 34 22.60 -10.15 33.77
N ALA A 35 22.86 -9.45 34.88
CA ALA A 35 22.57 -8.02 34.99
C ALA A 35 23.32 -7.21 33.93
N LEU A 36 24.60 -7.51 33.70
CA LEU A 36 25.41 -6.85 32.67
C LEU A 36 24.85 -7.10 31.26
N ILE A 37 24.47 -8.34 30.92
CA ILE A 37 23.86 -8.64 29.61
C ILE A 37 22.52 -7.91 29.45
N MET A 38 21.69 -7.87 30.50
CA MET A 38 20.41 -7.16 30.50
C MET A 38 20.57 -5.64 30.45
N GLU A 39 21.62 -5.10 31.05
CA GLU A 39 21.93 -3.67 31.01
C GLU A 39 22.50 -3.27 29.63
N THR A 40 23.30 -4.14 29.02
CA THR A 40 24.03 -3.83 27.78
C THR A 40 23.24 -4.15 26.51
N ASP A 41 22.35 -5.15 26.54
CA ASP A 41 21.43 -5.51 25.46
C ASP A 41 20.01 -5.83 26.03
N PRO A 42 19.25 -4.82 26.47
CA PRO A 42 17.96 -5.02 27.15
C PRO A 42 16.86 -5.62 26.24
N TYR A 43 17.09 -5.71 24.93
CA TYR A 43 16.15 -6.26 23.95
C TYR A 43 16.50 -7.68 23.50
N TYR A 44 17.54 -8.28 24.09
CA TYR A 44 18.02 -9.64 23.78
C TYR A 44 16.89 -10.69 23.71
N TRP A 45 15.89 -10.55 24.58
CA TRP A 45 14.77 -11.48 24.72
C TRP A 45 13.54 -11.16 23.83
N THR A 46 13.49 -9.97 23.22
CA THR A 46 12.31 -9.46 22.47
C THR A 46 12.38 -9.65 20.96
N GLN A 47 13.36 -10.42 20.47
CA GLN A 47 13.55 -10.58 19.03
C GLN A 47 12.49 -11.48 18.38
N ASP A 48 11.46 -10.83 17.84
CA ASP A 48 10.39 -11.43 17.02
C ASP A 48 10.94 -11.87 15.65
N ASN A 49 10.92 -13.17 15.38
CA ASN A 49 11.31 -13.76 14.10
C ASN A 49 10.16 -13.84 13.07
N GLY A 50 9.07 -13.10 13.29
CA GLY A 50 8.01 -12.91 12.30
C GLY A 50 6.87 -13.93 12.38
N ALA A 51 6.72 -14.62 13.51
CA ALA A 51 5.60 -15.52 13.79
C ALA A 51 4.76 -15.10 15.02
N GLY A 52 5.04 -13.96 15.64
CA GLY A 52 4.18 -13.40 16.70
C GLY A 52 4.28 -14.13 18.06
N GLY A 53 5.47 -14.55 18.47
CA GLY A 53 5.75 -14.97 19.84
C GLY A 53 7.23 -14.77 20.21
N PRO A 54 7.59 -14.36 21.45
CA PRO A 54 8.98 -14.24 21.84
C PRO A 54 9.65 -15.62 21.90
N VAL A 55 10.78 -15.69 21.18
CA VAL A 55 11.78 -16.76 21.03
C VAL A 55 11.22 -18.19 21.07
N HIS A 56 10.49 -18.55 20.03
CA HIS A 56 10.80 -19.68 19.15
C HIS A 56 9.60 -19.97 18.27
N PHE A 57 9.55 -19.43 17.05
CA PHE A 57 9.00 -20.13 15.88
C PHE A 57 9.56 -19.53 14.59
N ARG A 58 10.71 -20.08 14.16
CA ARG A 58 11.29 -20.12 12.80
C ARG A 58 11.55 -18.81 12.02
N ARG A 59 12.85 -18.48 11.81
CA ARG A 59 13.46 -18.31 10.46
C ARG A 59 14.98 -18.03 10.49
N VAL A 60 15.77 -18.91 9.85
CA VAL A 60 16.76 -18.49 8.84
C VAL A 60 16.61 -19.46 7.68
N LEU A 61 16.12 -18.95 6.55
CA LEU A 61 16.35 -19.55 5.23
C LEU A 61 17.70 -19.04 4.77
N PHE A 62 18.61 -19.92 4.35
CA PHE A 62 19.53 -19.57 3.28
C PHE A 62 19.78 -20.77 2.38
N TYR A 63 19.71 -20.48 1.08
CA TYR A 63 20.35 -21.25 0.02
C TYR A 63 21.83 -21.43 0.36
N THR A 64 22.20 -22.60 0.84
CA THR A 64 23.52 -23.20 0.59
C THR A 64 23.32 -24.68 0.36
N LEU A 65 23.92 -25.18 -0.72
CA LEU A 65 23.93 -26.57 -1.15
C LEU A 65 24.73 -27.46 -0.17
N VAL A 66 24.31 -27.64 1.09
CA VAL A 66 24.77 -28.72 1.99
C VAL A 66 23.70 -28.98 3.08
N PRO A 67 23.32 -30.23 3.39
CA PRO A 67 22.35 -30.51 4.45
C PRO A 67 23.03 -30.51 5.82
N MET A 68 22.82 -29.48 6.64
CA MET A 68 23.03 -29.56 8.09
C MET A 68 21.68 -29.40 8.81
N ARG A 69 21.31 -30.43 9.59
CA ARG A 69 20.12 -30.44 10.45
C ARG A 69 20.31 -29.44 11.60
N PRO A 70 19.42 -28.45 11.80
CA PRO A 70 19.46 -27.64 13.01
C PRO A 70 18.69 -28.32 14.14
N ARG A 71 19.42 -28.85 15.15
CA ARG A 71 18.87 -29.22 16.47
C ARG A 71 18.74 -27.95 17.31
N SER A 72 17.58 -27.29 17.32
CA SER A 72 17.36 -26.19 18.29
C SER A 72 15.89 -25.83 18.47
N THR A 73 15.10 -26.73 19.07
CA THR A 73 13.89 -26.39 19.82
C THR A 73 13.58 -27.54 20.76
N THR A 74 13.52 -27.28 22.07
CA THR A 74 12.76 -28.09 23.06
C THR A 74 12.87 -27.53 24.48
N TYR A 75 14.08 -27.27 24.99
CA TYR A 75 14.24 -26.95 26.42
C TYR A 75 13.66 -25.60 26.89
N LYS A 76 13.70 -24.55 26.06
CA LYS A 76 13.33 -23.19 26.51
C LYS A 76 11.82 -22.90 26.59
N GLN A 77 11.01 -23.62 25.80
CA GLN A 77 9.55 -23.42 25.75
C GLN A 77 8.83 -24.26 26.79
N ILE A 78 9.32 -25.48 27.04
CA ILE A 78 8.78 -26.32 28.09
C ILE A 78 9.06 -25.70 29.47
N ASP A 79 10.22 -25.08 29.69
CA ASP A 79 10.54 -24.38 30.94
C ASP A 79 9.61 -23.17 31.20
N MET A 80 9.29 -22.40 30.16
CA MET A 80 8.34 -21.29 30.24
C MET A 80 6.92 -21.80 30.51
N LEU A 81 6.53 -22.87 29.83
CA LEU A 81 5.24 -23.53 30.03
C LEU A 81 5.11 -24.09 31.45
N HIS A 82 6.17 -24.73 31.97
CA HIS A 82 6.28 -25.15 33.36
C HIS A 82 6.15 -23.95 34.30
N HIS A 83 6.82 -22.83 34.02
CA HIS A 83 6.72 -21.64 34.86
C HIS A 83 5.31 -21.07 34.90
N VAL A 84 4.63 -20.93 33.75
CA VAL A 84 3.26 -20.42 33.69
C VAL A 84 2.30 -21.38 34.37
N LEU A 85 2.33 -22.68 34.07
CA LEU A 85 1.39 -23.65 34.64
C LEU A 85 1.65 -23.93 36.13
N ARG A 86 2.88 -23.75 36.61
CA ARG A 86 3.18 -23.82 38.05
C ARG A 86 2.60 -22.65 38.82
N ASN A 87 2.64 -21.45 38.25
CA ASN A 87 2.14 -20.23 38.91
C ASN A 87 0.66 -19.95 38.62
N CYS A 88 0.13 -20.50 37.52
CA CYS A 88 -1.23 -20.33 37.06
C CYS A 88 -1.73 -21.60 36.33
N PRO A 89 -1.98 -22.68 37.08
CA PRO A 89 -2.42 -23.95 36.49
C PRO A 89 -3.75 -23.84 35.72
N GLU A 90 -4.64 -22.95 36.13
CA GLU A 90 -5.95 -22.72 35.51
C GLU A 90 -5.83 -22.16 34.09
N ALA A 91 -4.66 -21.61 33.73
CA ALA A 91 -4.43 -21.08 32.41
C ALA A 91 -4.23 -22.19 31.35
N VAL A 92 -4.11 -23.47 31.70
CA VAL A 92 -3.85 -24.56 30.73
C VAL A 92 -4.82 -24.58 29.53
N ASN A 93 -6.06 -24.13 29.74
CA ASN A 93 -7.12 -24.04 28.73
C ASN A 93 -7.43 -22.59 28.30
N GLN A 94 -6.60 -21.59 28.65
CA GLN A 94 -6.80 -20.18 28.30
C GLN A 94 -6.88 -19.99 26.79
N ARG A 95 -7.83 -19.18 26.36
CA ARG A 95 -8.13 -18.94 24.95
C ARG A 95 -7.64 -17.56 24.53
N ASP A 96 -7.10 -17.48 23.32
CA ASP A 96 -6.92 -16.22 22.63
C ASP A 96 -8.28 -15.68 22.08
N PRO A 97 -8.33 -14.44 21.55
CA PRO A 97 -9.57 -13.88 20.99
C PRO A 97 -10.19 -14.69 19.83
N ARG A 98 -9.44 -15.61 19.20
CA ARG A 98 -9.90 -16.51 18.14
C ARG A 98 -10.29 -17.89 18.67
N GLY A 99 -10.25 -18.08 19.99
CA GLY A 99 -10.62 -19.32 20.66
C GLY A 99 -9.55 -20.41 20.59
N PHE A 100 -8.32 -20.11 20.18
CA PHE A 100 -7.23 -21.10 20.22
C PHE A 100 -6.71 -21.25 21.64
N THR A 101 -6.51 -22.51 22.05
CA THR A 101 -5.79 -22.85 23.29
C THR A 101 -4.32 -23.17 22.97
N PRO A 102 -3.43 -23.23 23.98
CA PRO A 102 -2.06 -23.71 23.81
C PRO A 102 -1.99 -25.08 23.14
N LEU A 103 -2.94 -25.97 23.47
CA LEU A 103 -3.04 -27.30 22.88
C LEU A 103 -3.30 -27.24 21.35
N HIS A 104 -4.13 -26.30 20.87
CA HIS A 104 -4.33 -26.10 19.43
C HIS A 104 -3.07 -25.63 18.72
N ARG A 105 -2.31 -24.73 19.36
CA ARG A 105 -1.06 -24.20 18.80
C ARG A 105 0.03 -25.28 18.73
N ALA A 106 0.13 -26.11 19.76
CA ALA A 106 1.03 -27.26 19.77
C ALA A 106 0.66 -28.29 18.69
N ALA A 107 -0.63 -28.60 18.50
CA ALA A 107 -1.06 -29.50 17.42
C ALA A 107 -0.78 -28.95 16.02
N TYR A 108 -0.97 -27.66 15.78
CA TYR A 108 -0.66 -27.02 14.48
C TYR A 108 0.83 -27.15 14.08
N LEU A 109 1.70 -27.33 15.07
CA LEU A 109 3.15 -27.27 14.93
C LEU A 109 3.83 -28.60 15.27
N ALA A 110 3.04 -29.65 15.47
CA ALA A 110 3.45 -31.00 15.85
C ALA A 110 4.45 -31.66 14.89
N GLN A 111 4.50 -31.23 13.63
CA GLN A 111 5.47 -31.65 12.61
C GLN A 111 6.90 -31.16 12.89
N TYR A 112 7.09 -30.23 13.81
CA TYR A 112 8.41 -29.73 14.20
C TYR A 112 8.87 -30.37 15.51
N ASP A 113 10.17 -30.63 15.62
CA ASP A 113 10.80 -31.24 16.80
C ASP A 113 10.47 -30.45 18.09
N GLY A 114 9.97 -31.15 19.11
CA GLY A 114 9.64 -30.60 20.43
C GLY A 114 8.16 -30.29 20.66
N TYR A 115 7.37 -30.14 19.60
CA TYR A 115 5.97 -29.76 19.75
C TYR A 115 5.05 -30.93 20.09
N MET A 116 5.46 -32.15 19.76
CA MET A 116 4.78 -33.36 20.24
C MET A 116 4.96 -33.54 21.75
N GLU A 117 6.14 -33.24 22.26
CA GLU A 117 6.46 -33.28 23.68
C GLU A 117 5.73 -32.18 24.46
N LEU A 118 5.62 -30.96 23.89
CA LEU A 118 4.80 -29.89 24.46
C LEU A 118 3.31 -30.24 24.46
N TYR A 119 2.84 -30.85 23.37
CA TYR A 119 1.46 -31.33 23.27
C TYR A 119 1.14 -32.39 24.32
N GLU A 120 2.03 -33.37 24.47
CA GLU A 120 1.95 -34.40 25.50
C GLU A 120 1.97 -33.79 26.90
N TYR A 121 2.88 -32.86 27.17
CA TYR A 121 2.98 -32.19 28.47
C TYR A 121 1.70 -31.43 28.83
N LEU A 122 1.12 -30.66 27.89
CA LEU A 122 -0.16 -29.97 28.11
C LEU A 122 -1.29 -30.95 28.46
N LEU A 123 -1.36 -32.13 27.82
CA LEU A 123 -2.33 -33.16 28.16
C LEU A 123 -2.10 -33.72 29.57
N THR A 124 -0.84 -33.88 30.00
CA THR A 124 -0.49 -34.31 31.36
C THR A 124 -0.90 -33.28 32.42
N GLU A 125 -0.90 -32.00 32.06
CA GLU A 125 -1.32 -30.89 32.92
C GLU A 125 -2.83 -30.63 32.89
N GLY A 126 -3.61 -31.49 32.22
CA GLY A 126 -5.07 -31.43 32.20
C GLY A 126 -5.65 -30.50 31.14
N ALA A 127 -4.92 -30.23 30.04
CA ALA A 127 -5.49 -29.58 28.86
C ALA A 127 -6.64 -30.40 28.28
N ASP A 128 -7.71 -29.73 27.86
CA ASP A 128 -8.91 -30.37 27.32
C ASP A 128 -8.89 -30.39 25.77
N PRO A 129 -8.73 -31.57 25.15
CA PRO A 129 -8.72 -31.71 23.69
C PRO A 129 -10.09 -31.53 23.03
N THR A 130 -11.19 -31.56 23.81
CA THR A 130 -12.56 -31.41 23.31
C THR A 130 -12.94 -29.95 23.04
N ILE A 131 -12.15 -29.01 23.59
CA ILE A 131 -12.29 -27.59 23.32
C ILE A 131 -12.14 -27.34 21.81
N ARG A 132 -13.10 -26.61 21.25
CA ARG A 132 -13.08 -26.18 19.85
C ARG A 132 -12.70 -24.71 19.71
N THR A 133 -12.00 -24.38 18.63
CA THR A 133 -11.70 -23.00 18.23
C THR A 133 -12.98 -22.22 17.94
N ASN A 134 -12.92 -20.89 18.06
CA ASN A 134 -13.99 -19.98 17.62
C ASN A 134 -13.68 -19.34 16.26
N ASP A 135 -12.64 -19.84 15.57
CA ASP A 135 -12.16 -19.32 14.29
C ASP A 135 -13.23 -19.54 13.21
N TYR A 136 -13.85 -18.45 12.75
CA TYR A 136 -14.85 -18.45 11.72
C TYR A 136 -14.37 -17.58 10.56
N ASP A 137 -13.82 -18.24 9.53
CA ASP A 137 -13.71 -17.68 8.19
C ASP A 137 -14.52 -18.59 7.24
N PRO A 138 -15.69 -18.14 6.75
CA PRO A 138 -16.58 -18.97 5.95
C PRO A 138 -16.00 -19.39 4.59
N TYR A 139 -14.90 -18.78 4.15
CA TYR A 139 -14.30 -19.04 2.84
C TYR A 139 -12.95 -19.76 2.92
N LEU A 140 -12.17 -19.53 3.99
CA LEU A 140 -10.83 -20.09 4.15
C LEU A 140 -10.73 -21.19 5.22
N ASN A 141 -11.59 -21.18 6.24
CA ASN A 141 -11.47 -22.10 7.36
C ASN A 141 -12.82 -22.31 8.08
N PRO A 142 -13.78 -23.02 7.45
CA PRO A 142 -15.13 -23.11 8.00
C PRO A 142 -15.17 -24.08 9.20
N GLY A 143 -15.61 -23.55 10.35
CA GLY A 143 -16.12 -24.35 11.47
C GLY A 143 -15.24 -24.42 12.71
N LEU A 144 -15.87 -24.80 13.83
CA LEU A 144 -15.23 -25.01 15.13
C LEU A 144 -14.37 -26.28 15.07
N LYS A 145 -13.06 -26.15 15.17
CA LYS A 145 -12.11 -27.27 15.05
C LYS A 145 -11.55 -27.67 16.40
N THR A 146 -11.35 -28.97 16.62
CA THR A 146 -10.56 -29.48 17.74
C THR A 146 -9.06 -29.33 17.48
N SER A 147 -8.24 -29.53 18.50
CA SER A 147 -6.77 -29.48 18.35
C SER A 147 -6.24 -30.43 17.27
N ILE A 148 -6.79 -31.65 17.12
CA ILE A 148 -6.41 -32.58 16.04
C ILE A 148 -6.80 -32.04 14.67
N GLN A 149 -7.99 -31.45 14.53
CA GLN A 149 -8.48 -30.92 13.25
C GLN A 149 -7.73 -29.67 12.79
N VAL A 150 -7.03 -29.00 13.71
CA VAL A 150 -6.15 -27.87 13.41
C VAL A 150 -4.77 -28.34 12.94
N ALA A 151 -4.35 -29.58 13.23
CA ALA A 151 -3.09 -30.11 12.74
C ALA A 151 -3.05 -30.11 11.20
N ILE A 152 -1.87 -29.81 10.64
CA ILE A 152 -1.61 -29.82 9.19
C ILE A 152 -2.01 -31.18 8.59
N ASP A 153 -2.33 -31.22 7.30
CA ASP A 153 -2.81 -32.38 6.56
C ASP A 153 -1.74 -33.47 6.38
N ASP A 154 -1.35 -34.06 7.51
CA ASP A 154 -0.39 -35.16 7.65
C ASP A 154 -1.02 -36.25 8.53
N GLU A 155 -1.31 -37.40 7.92
CA GLU A 155 -1.97 -38.53 8.58
C GLU A 155 -1.12 -39.16 9.68
N GLU A 156 0.22 -39.14 9.55
CA GLU A 156 1.13 -39.73 10.53
C GLU A 156 1.15 -38.90 11.82
N ILE A 157 1.22 -37.58 11.67
CA ILE A 157 1.20 -36.65 12.81
C ILE A 157 -0.16 -36.71 13.51
N ARG A 158 -1.27 -36.72 12.76
CA ARG A 158 -2.62 -36.86 13.35
C ARG A 158 -2.79 -38.18 14.09
N GLY A 159 -2.28 -39.29 13.54
CA GLY A 159 -2.29 -40.60 14.21
C GLY A 159 -1.58 -40.57 15.56
N LYS A 160 -0.42 -39.89 15.64
CA LYS A 160 0.31 -39.71 16.91
C LYS A 160 -0.43 -38.82 17.91
N LEU A 161 -1.07 -37.74 17.46
CA LEU A 161 -1.89 -36.88 18.34
C LEU A 161 -3.11 -37.63 18.91
N ILE A 162 -3.76 -38.48 18.09
CA ILE A 162 -4.87 -39.34 18.52
C ILE A 162 -4.39 -40.33 19.59
N ALA A 163 -3.25 -40.99 19.38
CA ALA A 163 -2.67 -41.91 20.36
C ALA A 163 -2.36 -41.21 21.69
N LEU A 164 -1.91 -39.95 21.67
CA LEU A 164 -1.69 -39.16 22.87
C LEU A 164 -3.02 -38.80 23.57
N HIS A 165 -4.09 -38.51 22.84
CA HIS A 165 -5.43 -38.29 23.43
C HIS A 165 -5.92 -39.51 24.19
N GLU A 166 -5.79 -40.69 23.59
CA GLU A 166 -6.18 -41.96 24.20
C GLU A 166 -5.32 -42.26 25.44
N LYS A 167 -4.00 -42.10 25.31
CA LYS A 167 -3.04 -42.32 26.41
C LYS A 167 -3.36 -41.46 27.64
N TYR A 168 -3.73 -40.19 27.45
CA TYR A 168 -3.99 -39.24 28.54
C TYR A 168 -5.49 -38.94 28.76
N ALA A 169 -6.38 -39.81 28.29
CA ALA A 169 -7.82 -39.69 28.51
C ALA A 169 -8.20 -39.76 29.99
N HIS A 170 -7.42 -40.51 30.78
CA HIS A 170 -7.63 -40.69 32.22
C HIS A 170 -7.22 -39.48 33.07
N VAL A 171 -6.48 -38.51 32.51
CA VAL A 171 -6.02 -37.32 33.24
C VAL A 171 -7.21 -36.36 33.45
N PRO A 172 -7.54 -35.98 34.71
CA PRO A 172 -8.60 -35.01 34.98
C PRO A 172 -8.37 -33.68 34.26
N LYS A 173 -9.40 -33.17 33.58
CA LYS A 173 -9.30 -31.92 32.83
C LYS A 173 -9.47 -30.73 33.76
N ARG A 174 -8.61 -29.71 33.60
CA ARG A 174 -8.71 -28.46 34.38
C ARG A 174 -9.89 -27.62 33.87
N PRO A 175 -10.51 -26.81 34.74
CA PRO A 175 -11.72 -26.07 34.41
C PRO A 175 -11.54 -25.11 33.22
N GLU A 176 -12.68 -24.67 32.68
CA GLU A 176 -12.73 -23.72 31.58
C GLU A 176 -12.01 -22.39 31.92
N PRO A 177 -11.46 -21.72 30.89
CA PRO A 177 -10.59 -20.57 31.07
C PRO A 177 -11.24 -19.38 31.77
N HIS A 178 -10.42 -18.55 32.41
CA HIS A 178 -10.90 -17.41 33.18
C HIS A 178 -11.47 -16.35 32.23
N LYS A 179 -12.75 -16.00 32.42
CA LYS A 179 -13.51 -15.05 31.57
C LYS A 179 -12.90 -13.65 31.44
N ASP A 180 -12.10 -13.25 32.43
CA ASP A 180 -11.48 -11.92 32.49
C ASP A 180 -10.04 -11.88 31.94
N LEU A 181 -9.51 -13.01 31.45
CA LEU A 181 -8.17 -13.10 30.87
C LEU A 181 -8.23 -13.17 29.34
N SER A 182 -7.41 -12.37 28.67
CA SER A 182 -7.36 -12.31 27.21
C SER A 182 -6.39 -13.31 26.57
N ASP A 183 -5.23 -13.57 27.20
CA ASP A 183 -4.21 -14.52 26.72
C ASP A 183 -3.19 -14.92 27.80
N TRP A 184 -2.23 -15.79 27.44
CA TRP A 184 -1.14 -16.25 28.29
C TRP A 184 0.00 -15.25 28.52
N TRP A 185 0.16 -14.27 27.62
CA TRP A 185 1.28 -13.34 27.68
C TRP A 185 1.13 -12.39 28.87
N ALA A 186 -0.10 -11.96 29.14
CA ALA A 186 -0.39 -11.17 30.33
C ALA A 186 -0.02 -11.90 31.63
N CYS A 187 -0.30 -13.20 31.74
CA CYS A 187 0.02 -14.00 32.91
C CYS A 187 1.53 -14.20 33.12
N TYR A 188 2.29 -14.27 32.02
CA TYR A 188 3.74 -14.43 32.05
C TYR A 188 4.45 -13.14 32.49
N ASP A 189 4.11 -11.99 31.90
CA ASP A 189 4.82 -10.73 32.14
C ASP A 189 4.48 -10.07 33.49
N TYR A 190 3.26 -10.28 34.00
CA TYR A 190 2.75 -9.55 35.17
C TYR A 190 2.32 -10.46 36.34
N GLY A 191 2.23 -11.77 36.12
CA GLY A 191 1.75 -12.74 37.09
C GLY A 191 0.22 -12.75 37.20
N PHE A 192 -0.36 -13.95 37.41
CA PHE A 192 -1.81 -14.17 37.41
C PHE A 192 -2.59 -13.27 38.39
N ASP A 193 -2.09 -13.10 39.61
CA ASP A 193 -2.76 -12.28 40.64
C ASP A 193 -2.82 -10.79 40.28
N THR A 194 -1.84 -10.29 39.52
CA THR A 194 -1.78 -8.91 39.06
C THR A 194 -2.78 -8.70 37.93
N VAL A 195 -2.81 -9.61 36.96
CA VAL A 195 -3.73 -9.53 35.82
C VAL A 195 -5.19 -9.65 36.26
N ARG A 196 -5.49 -10.50 37.26
CA ARG A 196 -6.84 -10.63 37.82
C ARG A 196 -7.40 -9.34 38.42
N LYS A 197 -6.52 -8.42 38.86
CA LYS A 197 -6.92 -7.14 39.47
C LYS A 197 -7.10 -6.02 38.45
N TRP A 198 -6.79 -6.27 37.17
CA TRP A 198 -6.95 -5.25 36.14
C TRP A 198 -8.44 -4.99 35.84
N PRO A 199 -8.79 -3.72 35.54
CA PRO A 199 -10.11 -3.42 35.00
C PRO A 199 -10.27 -4.09 33.62
N LYS A 200 -11.51 -4.47 33.28
CA LYS A 200 -11.83 -5.27 32.08
C LYS A 200 -11.43 -4.62 30.75
N ASP A 201 -11.19 -3.31 30.75
CA ASP A 201 -10.83 -2.47 29.60
C ASP A 201 -9.35 -2.03 29.61
N PHE A 202 -8.52 -2.65 30.46
CA PHE A 202 -7.11 -2.32 30.56
C PHE A 202 -6.39 -2.51 29.21
N GLN A 203 -5.85 -1.41 28.66
CA GLN A 203 -4.96 -1.43 27.49
C GLN A 203 -3.53 -1.11 27.93
N ALA A 204 -2.63 -2.08 27.77
CA ALA A 204 -1.23 -1.94 28.14
C ALA A 204 -0.54 -0.80 27.38
N ARG A 205 0.16 0.08 28.10
CA ARG A 205 1.08 1.07 27.52
C ARG A 205 2.49 0.80 28.05
N PHE A 206 3.38 0.31 27.20
CA PHE A 206 4.76 0.04 27.59
C PHE A 206 5.55 1.35 27.77
N PRO A 207 6.25 1.56 28.90
CA PRO A 207 7.01 2.80 29.18
C PRO A 207 8.23 3.06 28.26
N HIS A 208 8.84 2.02 27.67
CA HIS A 208 10.13 2.15 26.96
C HIS A 208 10.03 2.65 25.51
N THR A 209 8.82 2.81 24.98
CA THR A 209 8.62 3.20 23.56
C THR A 209 8.97 4.67 23.31
N VAL A 210 8.87 5.53 24.32
CA VAL A 210 9.10 6.97 24.20
C VAL A 210 10.60 7.30 24.22
N GLU A 211 11.35 6.67 25.11
CA GLU A 211 12.80 6.94 25.27
C GLU A 211 13.62 6.41 24.09
N ARG A 212 13.24 5.23 23.55
CA ARG A 212 13.90 4.63 22.40
C ARG A 212 13.78 5.48 21.12
N GLN A 213 12.61 6.07 20.88
CA GLN A 213 12.39 6.95 19.72
C GLN A 213 13.21 8.24 19.79
N ILE A 214 13.49 8.74 21.00
CA ILE A 214 14.30 9.94 21.21
C ILE A 214 15.79 9.62 20.97
N ALA A 215 16.26 8.46 21.45
CA ALA A 215 17.63 8.00 21.26
C ALA A 215 17.96 7.69 19.78
N GLU A 216 17.10 6.94 19.09
CA GLU A 216 17.26 6.58 17.67
C GLU A 216 17.29 7.83 16.78
N LYS A 217 16.47 8.84 17.07
CA LYS A 217 16.47 10.13 16.34
C LYS A 217 17.76 10.92 16.54
N ARG A 218 18.38 10.87 17.73
CA ARG A 218 19.65 11.55 18.02
C ARG A 218 20.81 10.87 17.29
N GLU A 219 20.87 9.55 17.31
CA GLU A 219 21.92 8.78 16.63
C GLU A 219 21.83 8.90 15.10
N PHE A 220 20.62 8.86 14.54
CA PHE A 220 20.41 9.05 13.11
C PHE A 220 20.84 10.44 12.62
N LYS A 221 20.56 11.50 13.39
CA LYS A 221 21.02 12.86 13.07
C LYS A 221 22.55 12.96 13.07
N LYS A 222 23.23 12.30 14.02
CA LYS A 222 24.69 12.29 14.12
C LYS A 222 25.33 11.59 12.93
N LYS A 223 24.91 10.35 12.61
CA LYS A 223 25.42 9.59 11.45
C LYS A 223 25.19 10.31 10.12
N ARG A 224 24.07 11.02 9.98
CA ARG A 224 23.77 11.82 8.78
C ARG A 224 24.65 13.07 8.66
N ALA A 225 25.00 13.72 9.78
CA ALA A 225 25.92 14.85 9.78
C ALA A 225 27.34 14.44 9.38
N GLU A 226 27.80 13.29 9.89
CA GLU A 226 29.12 12.71 9.57
C GLU A 226 29.21 12.29 8.10
N ALA A 227 28.18 11.60 7.57
CA ALA A 227 28.12 11.22 6.16
C ALA A 227 28.09 12.44 5.22
N ARG A 228 27.39 13.52 5.62
CA ARG A 228 27.32 14.77 4.86
C ARG A 228 28.64 15.52 4.88
N ALA A 229 29.35 15.56 6.00
CA ALA A 229 30.67 16.17 6.10
C ALA A 229 31.69 15.47 5.19
N LYS A 230 31.68 14.13 5.18
CA LYS A 230 32.52 13.31 4.30
C LYS A 230 32.23 13.58 2.82
N TYR A 231 30.96 13.60 2.44
CA TYR A 231 30.55 13.88 1.06
C TYR A 231 30.97 15.29 0.59
N ILE A 232 30.88 16.31 1.45
CA ILE A 232 31.28 17.69 1.11
C ILE A 232 32.80 17.79 0.94
N ALA A 233 33.58 17.07 1.74
CA ALA A 233 35.03 17.02 1.59
C ALA A 233 35.45 16.37 0.26
N ASP A 234 34.91 15.18 -0.04
CA ASP A 234 35.16 14.46 -1.30
C ASP A 234 34.74 15.28 -2.54
N TYR A 235 33.69 16.09 -2.42
CA TYR A 235 33.20 16.94 -3.50
C TYR A 235 34.12 18.13 -3.77
N LYS A 236 34.59 18.82 -2.71
CA LYS A 236 35.53 19.95 -2.85
C LYS A 236 36.87 19.53 -3.44
N GLU A 237 37.37 18.36 -3.05
CA GLU A 237 38.64 17.83 -3.58
C GLU A 237 38.53 17.52 -5.09
N LYS A 238 37.38 16.99 -5.55
CA LYS A 238 37.12 16.76 -6.98
C LYS A 238 36.89 18.05 -7.76
N GLU A 239 36.26 19.05 -7.16
CA GLU A 239 36.02 20.35 -7.79
C GLU A 239 37.32 21.15 -7.97
N GLU A 240 38.20 21.11 -6.96
CA GLU A 240 39.53 21.76 -7.01
C GLU A 240 40.46 21.06 -8.01
N ALA A 241 40.40 19.72 -8.13
CA ALA A 241 41.11 18.97 -9.16
C ALA A 241 40.61 19.32 -10.58
N ALA A 242 39.30 19.37 -10.79
CA ALA A 242 38.71 19.72 -12.09
C ALA A 242 38.95 21.20 -12.48
N PHE A 243 38.96 22.12 -11.51
CA PHE A 243 39.29 23.52 -11.72
C PHE A 243 40.76 23.69 -12.16
N ASN A 244 41.70 23.00 -11.51
CA ASN A 244 43.11 23.05 -11.88
C ASN A 244 43.38 22.44 -13.27
N GLU A 245 42.66 21.39 -13.65
CA GLU A 245 42.71 20.79 -15.00
C GLU A 245 42.14 21.72 -16.08
N THR A 246 41.07 22.46 -15.75
CA THR A 246 40.44 23.44 -16.67
C THR A 246 41.29 24.69 -16.87
N VAL A 247 41.96 25.19 -15.83
CA VAL A 247 42.89 26.33 -15.93
C VAL A 247 44.13 25.98 -16.75
N ALA A 248 44.60 24.73 -16.66
CA ALA A 248 45.68 24.22 -17.52
C ALA A 248 45.25 24.13 -19.00
N ALA A 249 44.00 23.74 -19.29
CA ALA A 249 43.45 23.69 -20.65
C ALA A 249 43.19 25.08 -21.26
N LEU A 250 42.65 26.03 -20.48
CA LEU A 250 42.35 27.40 -20.96
C LEU A 250 43.60 28.25 -21.24
N SER A 251 44.76 27.88 -20.67
CA SER A 251 46.03 28.56 -20.94
C SER A 251 46.63 28.20 -22.31
N ILE A 252 46.08 27.19 -23.00
CA ILE A 252 46.54 26.72 -24.32
C ILE A 252 45.74 27.35 -25.47
N ASP A 253 44.48 27.79 -25.24
CA ASP A 253 43.54 28.19 -26.32
C ASP A 253 43.25 29.70 -26.45
N ALA A 254 43.90 30.57 -25.66
CA ALA A 254 43.71 32.02 -25.73
C ALA A 254 44.53 32.70 -26.86
N ALA A 255 44.52 32.15 -28.07
CA ALA A 255 45.24 32.69 -29.24
C ALA A 255 44.45 32.63 -30.57
N ALA A 256 43.16 33.01 -30.60
CA ALA A 256 42.37 33.46 -31.77
C ALA A 256 40.90 33.61 -31.33
N GLY A 257 40.04 34.59 -31.64
CA GLY A 257 40.03 35.71 -32.58
C GLY A 257 38.55 36.05 -32.95
N SER A 258 37.99 37.10 -32.34
CA SER A 258 37.07 38.16 -32.86
C SER A 258 35.88 37.93 -33.85
N ALA A 259 34.71 38.53 -33.48
CA ALA A 259 33.75 39.39 -34.24
C ALA A 259 32.36 38.91 -34.80
N ALA A 260 31.29 39.51 -34.22
CA ALA A 260 30.15 40.29 -34.80
C ALA A 260 28.84 39.70 -35.43
N ALA A 261 27.68 40.04 -34.79
CA ALA A 261 26.35 40.59 -35.26
C ALA A 261 25.47 39.84 -36.31
N ALA A 262 24.11 39.85 -36.41
CA ALA A 262 22.91 40.45 -35.77
C ALA A 262 21.62 39.65 -36.22
N ALA A 263 20.61 39.33 -35.39
CA ALA A 263 19.34 40.03 -35.05
C ALA A 263 18.04 39.54 -35.77
N GLY A 264 16.98 39.26 -34.97
CA GLY A 264 15.57 39.07 -35.36
C GLY A 264 14.68 38.68 -34.16
N SER A 265 13.84 39.60 -33.66
CA SER A 265 13.20 39.59 -32.32
C SER A 265 11.82 38.94 -32.22
N LYS A 266 11.56 38.22 -31.10
CA LYS A 266 10.26 37.81 -30.56
C LYS A 266 9.55 38.96 -29.80
N PRO A 267 8.21 38.98 -29.67
CA PRO A 267 7.54 39.83 -28.70
C PRO A 267 7.53 39.22 -27.27
N ALA A 268 7.65 40.13 -26.30
CA ALA A 268 7.75 39.97 -24.84
C ALA A 268 6.54 39.24 -24.21
N ALA A 269 6.67 38.34 -23.23
CA ALA A 269 7.24 38.44 -21.88
C ALA A 269 6.53 39.46 -20.96
N VAL A 270 5.71 38.96 -20.04
CA VAL A 270 5.32 39.64 -18.81
C VAL A 270 5.82 38.81 -17.61
N ALA A 271 6.86 39.36 -16.97
CA ALA A 271 7.45 39.16 -15.62
C ALA A 271 7.46 37.73 -15.00
N ALA A 272 8.58 37.01 -14.91
CA ALA A 272 9.81 37.20 -14.10
C ALA A 272 9.69 36.86 -12.60
N GLY A 273 10.44 35.85 -12.14
CA GLY A 273 11.00 35.86 -10.77
C GLY A 273 10.85 34.64 -9.86
N ALA A 274 10.80 33.40 -10.34
CA ALA A 274 11.09 32.22 -9.50
C ALA A 274 11.54 31.05 -10.37
N ALA A 275 12.54 30.29 -9.92
CA ALA A 275 12.74 28.94 -10.45
C ALA A 275 11.40 28.18 -10.37
N PRO A 276 11.02 27.37 -11.38
CA PRO A 276 9.75 26.66 -11.36
C PRO A 276 9.62 25.88 -10.06
N ALA A 277 8.61 26.19 -9.23
CA ALA A 277 8.43 25.50 -7.96
C ALA A 277 8.26 23.98 -8.19
N PRO A 278 8.72 23.13 -7.26
CA PRO A 278 8.74 21.67 -7.47
C PRO A 278 7.37 21.01 -7.26
N ILE A 279 6.30 21.78 -7.12
CA ILE A 279 4.98 21.28 -6.71
C ILE A 279 4.19 20.81 -7.91
N ALA A 280 3.65 19.59 -7.83
CA ALA A 280 2.67 19.09 -8.79
C ALA A 280 1.40 18.57 -8.13
N PHE A 281 0.25 18.89 -8.73
CA PHE A 281 -1.08 18.48 -8.27
C PHE A 281 -1.59 17.31 -9.09
N LEU A 282 -1.92 16.22 -8.40
CA LEU A 282 -2.33 14.95 -8.98
C LEU A 282 -3.77 14.62 -8.56
N PHE A 283 -4.63 14.37 -9.54
CA PHE A 283 -6.04 14.07 -9.31
C PHE A 283 -6.33 12.58 -9.52
N PRO A 284 -6.88 11.87 -8.52
CA PRO A 284 -7.12 10.43 -8.60
C PRO A 284 -8.24 10.08 -9.60
N GLY A 285 -8.24 8.82 -10.04
CA GLY A 285 -9.23 8.28 -10.97
C GLY A 285 -10.28 7.43 -10.27
N GLN A 286 -11.11 6.76 -11.07
CA GLN A 286 -12.12 5.82 -10.57
C GLN A 286 -11.49 4.74 -9.67
N GLY A 287 -12.21 4.38 -8.62
CA GLY A 287 -11.76 3.42 -7.58
C GLY A 287 -11.25 4.09 -6.30
N SER A 288 -11.10 5.41 -6.26
CA SER A 288 -10.73 6.13 -5.03
C SER A 288 -11.93 6.72 -4.27
N GLN A 289 -13.14 6.67 -4.82
CA GLN A 289 -14.36 7.18 -4.18
C GLN A 289 -14.71 6.39 -2.90
N ALA A 290 -15.32 7.08 -1.93
CA ALA A 290 -15.82 6.45 -0.70
C ALA A 290 -17.07 7.16 -0.19
N VAL A 291 -18.05 6.39 0.28
CA VAL A 291 -19.25 6.94 0.93
C VAL A 291 -18.83 7.73 2.18
N GLY A 292 -19.44 8.89 2.38
CA GLY A 292 -19.11 9.82 3.44
C GLY A 292 -18.07 10.87 3.05
N MET A 293 -17.49 10.79 1.84
CA MET A 293 -16.61 11.84 1.34
C MET A 293 -17.35 13.16 1.17
N LEU A 294 -16.60 14.27 1.25
CA LEU A 294 -17.06 15.66 1.11
C LEU A 294 -17.99 16.15 2.22
N LYS A 295 -18.34 15.30 3.19
CA LYS A 295 -19.19 15.67 4.33
C LYS A 295 -18.61 16.85 5.13
N SER A 296 -17.31 16.84 5.42
CA SER A 296 -16.63 17.92 6.16
C SER A 296 -16.51 19.23 5.37
N LEU A 297 -16.73 19.19 4.05
CA LEU A 297 -16.67 20.34 3.15
C LEU A 297 -18.04 20.79 2.65
N ALA A 298 -19.13 20.14 3.06
CA ALA A 298 -20.48 20.41 2.56
C ALA A 298 -20.95 21.85 2.86
N ASP A 299 -20.49 22.43 3.97
CA ASP A 299 -20.85 23.79 4.39
C ASP A 299 -19.92 24.87 3.81
N ASP A 300 -18.87 24.47 3.09
CA ASP A 300 -17.95 25.39 2.43
C ASP A 300 -18.65 26.11 1.26
N THR A 301 -18.68 27.45 1.28
CA THR A 301 -19.38 28.25 0.28
C THR A 301 -18.94 27.96 -1.16
N SER A 302 -17.65 27.75 -1.41
CA SER A 302 -17.14 27.43 -2.75
C SER A 302 -17.61 26.04 -3.19
N VAL A 303 -17.53 25.06 -2.30
CA VAL A 303 -17.90 23.66 -2.57
C VAL A 303 -19.41 23.54 -2.76
N LYS A 304 -20.20 24.24 -1.95
CA LYS A 304 -21.67 24.28 -2.07
C LYS A 304 -22.10 24.80 -3.44
N LYS A 305 -21.47 25.87 -3.95
CA LYS A 305 -21.71 26.38 -5.30
C LYS A 305 -21.36 25.37 -6.39
N MET A 306 -20.29 24.58 -6.22
CA MET A 306 -19.95 23.49 -7.14
C MET A 306 -21.07 22.43 -7.18
N PHE A 307 -21.60 22.05 -6.01
CA PHE A 307 -22.69 21.08 -5.93
C PHE A 307 -24.03 21.61 -6.44
N ASP A 308 -24.35 22.88 -6.23
CA ASP A 308 -25.54 23.52 -6.80
C ASP A 308 -25.47 23.51 -8.33
N THR A 309 -24.31 23.87 -8.88
CA THR A 309 -24.05 23.81 -10.33
C THR A 309 -24.13 22.36 -10.82
N ALA A 310 -23.53 21.42 -10.08
CA ALA A 310 -23.54 20.01 -10.43
C ALA A 310 -24.94 19.42 -10.44
N LYS A 311 -25.80 19.80 -9.51
CA LYS A 311 -27.20 19.39 -9.47
C LYS A 311 -27.95 19.84 -10.73
N GLY A 312 -27.72 21.06 -11.19
CA GLY A 312 -28.29 21.57 -12.44
C GLY A 312 -27.80 20.82 -13.69
N VAL A 313 -26.49 20.55 -13.79
CA VAL A 313 -25.90 19.87 -14.96
C VAL A 313 -26.24 18.38 -14.99
N LEU A 314 -26.16 17.71 -13.85
CA LEU A 314 -26.33 16.26 -13.73
C LEU A 314 -27.81 15.84 -13.68
N GLY A 315 -28.67 16.67 -13.07
CA GLY A 315 -30.09 16.38 -12.87
C GLY A 315 -30.38 15.55 -11.63
N TYR A 316 -29.40 15.33 -10.75
CA TYR A 316 -29.55 14.63 -9.47
C TYR A 316 -28.64 15.24 -8.40
N ASP A 317 -28.90 14.89 -7.14
CA ASP A 317 -28.13 15.39 -6.00
C ASP A 317 -26.82 14.60 -5.83
N LEU A 318 -25.73 15.11 -6.40
CA LEU A 318 -24.43 14.47 -6.33
C LEU A 318 -23.87 14.44 -4.90
N LEU A 319 -24.14 15.49 -4.09
CA LEU A 319 -23.64 15.57 -2.72
C LEU A 319 -24.25 14.45 -1.85
N ASP A 320 -25.56 14.22 -1.99
CA ASP A 320 -26.24 13.12 -1.31
C ASP A 320 -25.62 11.76 -1.66
N VAL A 321 -25.33 11.50 -2.93
CA VAL A 321 -24.68 10.25 -3.36
C VAL A 321 -23.28 10.11 -2.76
N CYS A 322 -22.50 11.19 -2.68
CA CYS A 322 -21.16 11.18 -2.07
C CYS A 322 -21.20 10.92 -0.56
N VAL A 323 -22.11 11.57 0.16
CA VAL A 323 -22.16 11.55 1.63
C VAL A 323 -22.91 10.34 2.16
N ASN A 324 -24.07 10.03 1.59
CA ASN A 324 -25.00 9.02 2.10
C ASN A 324 -24.97 7.71 1.30
N GLY A 325 -24.49 7.73 0.05
CA GLY A 325 -24.42 6.53 -0.80
C GLY A 325 -25.78 6.13 -1.39
N PRO A 326 -26.09 4.82 -1.52
CA PRO A 326 -25.31 3.66 -1.07
C PRO A 326 -24.02 3.46 -1.91
N LYS A 327 -23.11 2.60 -1.44
CA LYS A 327 -21.79 2.39 -2.06
C LYS A 327 -21.92 1.92 -3.51
N GLU A 328 -22.85 1.03 -3.79
CA GLU A 328 -23.09 0.46 -5.11
C GLU A 328 -23.47 1.55 -6.13
N LYS A 329 -24.28 2.53 -5.70
CA LYS A 329 -24.63 3.68 -6.53
C LYS A 329 -23.43 4.58 -6.75
N LEU A 330 -22.64 4.85 -5.71
CA LEU A 330 -21.44 5.69 -5.84
C LEU A 330 -20.35 5.02 -6.70
N ASP A 331 -20.26 3.68 -6.70
CA ASP A 331 -19.31 2.92 -7.52
C ASP A 331 -19.71 2.83 -8.99
N ASP A 332 -21.00 3.00 -9.31
CA ASP A 332 -21.46 3.05 -10.70
C ASP A 332 -20.75 4.21 -11.43
N THR A 333 -20.31 3.93 -12.66
CA THR A 333 -19.50 4.84 -13.48
C THR A 333 -20.21 6.18 -13.71
N VAL A 334 -21.54 6.19 -13.82
CA VAL A 334 -22.36 7.40 -14.00
C VAL A 334 -22.22 8.37 -12.83
N TYR A 335 -22.05 7.85 -11.61
CA TYR A 335 -21.97 8.66 -10.40
C TYR A 335 -20.53 8.86 -9.92
N SER A 336 -19.70 7.82 -9.93
CA SER A 336 -18.30 7.88 -9.47
C SER A 336 -17.50 8.93 -10.23
N GLN A 337 -17.70 9.07 -11.54
CA GLN A 337 -16.92 10.00 -12.34
C GLN A 337 -17.22 11.48 -12.00
N PRO A 338 -18.48 11.96 -12.05
CA PRO A 338 -18.80 13.29 -11.55
C PRO A 338 -18.40 13.51 -10.09
N ALA A 339 -18.58 12.49 -9.23
CA ALA A 339 -18.25 12.58 -7.81
C ALA A 339 -16.77 12.86 -7.57
N LEU A 340 -15.87 12.11 -8.23
CA LEU A 340 -14.43 12.28 -8.14
C LEU A 340 -13.95 13.59 -8.77
N PHE A 341 -14.58 14.01 -9.86
CA PHE A 341 -14.30 15.29 -10.50
C PHE A 341 -14.55 16.46 -9.54
N VAL A 342 -15.74 16.53 -8.95
CA VAL A 342 -16.08 17.58 -7.97
C VAL A 342 -15.23 17.43 -6.70
N ALA A 343 -14.96 16.20 -6.25
CA ALA A 343 -14.15 15.96 -5.06
C ALA A 343 -12.72 16.50 -5.18
N GLY A 344 -12.08 16.34 -6.35
CA GLY A 344 -10.73 16.86 -6.58
C GLY A 344 -10.69 18.39 -6.56
N LEU A 345 -11.70 19.07 -7.10
CA LEU A 345 -11.79 20.53 -7.06
C LEU A 345 -12.16 21.05 -5.67
N ALA A 346 -13.00 20.33 -4.92
CA ALA A 346 -13.25 20.64 -3.51
C ALA A 346 -11.98 20.49 -2.65
N ALA A 347 -11.12 19.51 -2.96
CA ALA A 347 -9.81 19.37 -2.32
C ALA A 347 -8.88 20.56 -2.64
N VAL A 348 -8.94 21.13 -3.86
CA VAL A 348 -8.23 22.37 -4.18
C VAL A 348 -8.72 23.52 -3.32
N GLU A 349 -10.04 23.70 -3.16
CA GLU A 349 -10.60 24.77 -2.32
C GLU A 349 -10.21 24.61 -0.84
N LYS A 350 -10.22 23.37 -0.33
CA LYS A 350 -9.71 23.05 1.01
C LYS A 350 -8.23 23.44 1.14
N LEU A 351 -7.38 23.00 0.21
CA LEU A 351 -5.96 23.33 0.23
C LEU A 351 -5.69 24.83 0.13
N LYS A 352 -6.49 25.55 -0.66
CA LYS A 352 -6.39 27.00 -0.81
C LYS A 352 -6.69 27.74 0.50
N LYS A 353 -7.56 27.20 1.35
CA LYS A 353 -7.84 27.73 2.69
C LYS A 353 -6.75 27.37 3.69
N ASP A 354 -6.27 26.12 3.65
CA ASP A 354 -5.27 25.61 4.58
C ASP A 354 -3.88 26.20 4.31
N ASP A 355 -3.47 26.29 3.05
CA ASP A 355 -2.18 26.82 2.60
C ASP A 355 -2.27 27.40 1.17
N PRO A 356 -2.71 28.66 1.02
CA PRO A 356 -2.83 29.30 -0.30
C PRO A 356 -1.49 29.42 -1.03
N SER A 357 -0.37 29.40 -0.31
CA SER A 357 0.97 29.51 -0.90
C SER A 357 1.34 28.28 -1.72
N VAL A 358 0.84 27.10 -1.33
CA VAL A 358 1.07 25.84 -2.06
C VAL A 358 0.32 25.87 -3.40
N VAL A 359 -0.92 26.33 -3.42
CA VAL A 359 -1.71 26.45 -4.66
C VAL A 359 -1.06 27.44 -5.62
N ALA A 360 -0.61 28.59 -5.12
CA ALA A 360 0.08 29.60 -5.94
C ALA A 360 1.42 29.13 -6.51
N LYS A 361 2.06 28.12 -5.88
CA LYS A 361 3.33 27.52 -6.31
C LYS A 361 3.15 26.24 -7.13
N CYS A 362 1.92 25.83 -7.45
CA CYS A 362 1.71 24.67 -8.31
C CYS A 362 2.29 24.95 -9.70
N ALA A 363 3.20 24.09 -10.16
CA ALA A 363 3.92 24.29 -11.42
C ALA A 363 3.65 23.19 -12.46
N ALA A 364 2.83 22.20 -12.10
CA ALA A 364 2.36 21.15 -13.00
C ALA A 364 1.12 20.47 -12.42
N CYS A 365 0.26 19.92 -13.26
CA CYS A 365 -0.80 19.04 -12.84
C CYS A 365 -0.96 17.84 -13.77
N ALA A 366 -1.54 16.77 -13.22
CA ALA A 366 -1.93 15.58 -13.97
C ALA A 366 -3.08 14.90 -13.24
N GLY A 367 -3.78 13.99 -13.91
CA GLY A 367 -4.72 13.14 -13.20
C GLY A 367 -4.90 11.81 -13.89
N LEU A 368 -5.33 10.81 -13.12
CA LEU A 368 -5.43 9.43 -13.59
C LEU A 368 -6.79 9.20 -14.26
N SER A 369 -6.76 8.92 -15.56
CA SER A 369 -7.94 8.71 -16.42
C SER A 369 -8.92 9.89 -16.29
N LEU A 370 -10.04 9.70 -15.59
CA LEU A 370 -10.97 10.76 -15.22
C LEU A 370 -10.28 11.98 -14.58
N GLY A 371 -9.25 11.76 -13.75
CA GLY A 371 -8.54 12.86 -13.08
C GLY A 371 -7.94 13.88 -14.04
N GLU A 372 -7.66 13.50 -15.30
CA GLU A 372 -7.18 14.45 -16.33
C GLU A 372 -8.20 15.57 -16.60
N TYR A 373 -9.50 15.27 -16.50
CA TYR A 373 -10.58 16.27 -16.65
C TYR A 373 -10.60 17.24 -15.46
N THR A 374 -10.34 16.75 -14.26
CA THR A 374 -10.16 17.59 -13.07
C THR A 374 -8.92 18.48 -13.20
N ALA A 375 -7.81 17.92 -13.70
CA ALA A 375 -6.58 18.67 -13.96
C ALA A 375 -6.77 19.79 -14.99
N LEU A 376 -7.56 19.52 -16.04
CA LEU A 376 -7.94 20.50 -17.06
C LEU A 376 -8.71 21.68 -16.47
N VAL A 377 -9.70 21.43 -15.61
CA VAL A 377 -10.43 22.51 -14.94
C VAL A 377 -9.55 23.26 -13.94
N PHE A 378 -8.72 22.55 -13.16
CA PHE A 378 -7.78 23.18 -12.25
C PHE A 378 -6.79 24.11 -12.97
N SER A 379 -6.28 23.69 -14.14
CA SER A 379 -5.35 24.48 -14.95
C SER A 379 -5.97 25.70 -15.63
N GLY A 380 -7.32 25.80 -15.63
CA GLY A 380 -8.07 26.81 -16.36
C GLY A 380 -8.32 26.49 -17.84
N ALA A 381 -7.91 25.32 -18.33
CA ALA A 381 -8.15 24.90 -19.71
C ALA A 381 -9.65 24.68 -20.02
N LEU A 382 -10.42 24.29 -19.01
CA LEU A 382 -11.87 24.18 -19.07
C LEU A 382 -12.53 24.92 -17.90
N SER A 383 -13.72 25.46 -18.13
CA SER A 383 -14.57 25.93 -17.03
C SER A 383 -15.08 24.75 -16.20
N PHE A 384 -15.46 24.99 -14.94
CA PHE A 384 -16.07 23.95 -14.10
C PHE A 384 -17.32 23.34 -14.75
N GLU A 385 -18.21 24.20 -15.26
CA GLU A 385 -19.48 23.76 -15.83
C GLU A 385 -19.28 22.95 -17.11
N ASP A 386 -18.38 23.40 -18.00
CA ASP A 386 -18.05 22.67 -19.23
C ASP A 386 -17.34 21.36 -18.94
N GLY A 387 -16.37 21.38 -18.02
CA GLY A 387 -15.69 20.17 -17.55
C GLY A 387 -16.69 19.15 -17.00
N LEU A 388 -17.68 19.60 -16.23
CA LEU A 388 -18.72 18.72 -15.69
C LEU A 388 -19.68 18.19 -16.77
N LYS A 389 -20.06 19.00 -17.77
CA LYS A 389 -20.84 18.55 -18.93
C LYS A 389 -20.12 17.44 -19.69
N VAL A 390 -18.82 17.62 -19.94
CA VAL A 390 -17.99 16.62 -20.61
C VAL A 390 -17.87 15.35 -19.76
N VAL A 391 -17.60 15.49 -18.45
CA VAL A 391 -17.51 14.34 -17.52
C VAL A 391 -18.83 13.59 -17.44
N LYS A 392 -19.98 14.27 -17.44
CA LYS A 392 -21.30 13.62 -17.47
C LYS A 392 -21.45 12.73 -18.71
N VAL A 393 -21.21 13.26 -19.90
CA VAL A 393 -21.33 12.51 -21.15
C VAL A 393 -20.32 11.36 -21.19
N ARG A 394 -19.08 11.58 -20.74
CA ARG A 394 -18.08 10.52 -20.61
C ARG A 394 -18.57 9.39 -19.70
N ALA A 395 -19.07 9.72 -18.52
CA ALA A 395 -19.53 8.77 -17.53
C ALA A 395 -20.71 7.93 -18.04
N GLU A 396 -21.73 8.60 -18.59
CA GLU A 396 -22.94 7.96 -19.13
C GLU A 396 -22.61 7.07 -20.34
N SER A 397 -21.78 7.55 -21.27
CA SER A 397 -21.43 6.81 -22.48
C SER A 397 -20.49 5.64 -22.21
N MET A 398 -19.51 5.78 -21.29
CA MET A 398 -18.67 4.66 -20.85
C MET A 398 -19.49 3.62 -20.08
N ALA A 399 -20.44 4.04 -19.23
CA ALA A 399 -21.34 3.13 -18.54
C ALA A 399 -22.27 2.39 -19.51
N ALA A 400 -22.72 3.05 -20.58
CA ALA A 400 -23.51 2.43 -21.63
C ALA A 400 -22.69 1.42 -22.46
N ALA A 401 -21.48 1.80 -22.88
CA ALA A 401 -20.55 0.89 -23.57
C ALA A 401 -20.23 -0.34 -22.72
N ALA A 402 -20.05 -0.15 -21.41
CA ALA A 402 -19.79 -1.22 -20.45
C ALA A 402 -20.97 -2.21 -20.26
N LYS A 403 -22.15 -1.93 -20.79
CA LYS A 403 -23.28 -2.88 -20.76
C LYS A 403 -23.30 -3.80 -21.98
N VAL A 404 -22.45 -3.55 -22.98
CA VAL A 404 -22.45 -4.27 -24.26
C VAL A 404 -21.33 -5.30 -24.29
N GLY A 405 -21.69 -6.55 -23.97
CA GLY A 405 -20.77 -7.69 -23.93
C GLY A 405 -20.36 -8.07 -22.51
N ASP A 406 -19.59 -9.15 -22.39
CA ASP A 406 -19.04 -9.63 -21.11
C ASP A 406 -17.53 -9.38 -21.08
N HIS A 407 -17.13 -8.41 -20.28
CA HIS A 407 -15.80 -7.83 -20.32
C HIS A 407 -15.44 -7.19 -18.98
N GLY A 408 -14.17 -6.86 -18.78
CA GLY A 408 -13.73 -6.17 -17.58
C GLY A 408 -12.28 -5.72 -17.62
N MET A 409 -11.68 -5.64 -16.43
CA MET A 409 -10.30 -5.25 -16.23
C MET A 409 -9.62 -6.14 -15.18
N LEU A 410 -8.35 -6.44 -15.41
CA LEU A 410 -7.51 -7.28 -14.56
C LEU A 410 -6.21 -6.54 -14.24
N SER A 411 -5.93 -6.32 -12.95
CA SER A 411 -4.63 -5.82 -12.52
C SER A 411 -3.63 -6.96 -12.51
N VAL A 412 -2.50 -6.78 -13.19
CA VAL A 412 -1.40 -7.74 -13.27
C VAL A 412 -0.13 -7.08 -12.73
N VAL A 413 0.50 -7.72 -11.74
CA VAL A 413 1.69 -7.21 -11.05
C VAL A 413 2.82 -8.23 -11.09
N GLY A 414 4.03 -7.76 -11.41
CA GLY A 414 5.27 -8.53 -11.32
C GLY A 414 5.75 -9.15 -12.64
N LEU A 415 5.14 -8.78 -13.78
CA LEU A 415 5.63 -9.17 -15.10
C LEU A 415 6.27 -7.97 -15.80
N ALA A 416 7.32 -8.26 -16.59
CA ALA A 416 7.87 -7.30 -17.55
C ALA A 416 6.88 -7.08 -18.71
N ASP A 417 6.97 -5.91 -19.37
CA ASP A 417 5.99 -5.48 -20.37
C ASP A 417 5.95 -6.40 -21.59
N ASP A 418 7.12 -6.82 -22.09
CA ASP A 418 7.27 -7.79 -23.18
C ASP A 418 6.63 -9.14 -22.85
N VAL A 419 6.84 -9.63 -21.61
CA VAL A 419 6.22 -10.88 -21.13
C VAL A 419 4.71 -10.74 -21.04
N LEU A 420 4.20 -9.62 -20.51
CA LEU A 420 2.76 -9.39 -20.43
C LEU A 420 2.11 -9.28 -21.82
N HIS A 421 2.75 -8.58 -22.75
CA HIS A 421 2.26 -8.48 -24.14
C HIS A 421 2.21 -9.85 -24.81
N ALA A 422 3.23 -10.70 -24.61
CA ALA A 422 3.20 -12.09 -25.08
C ALA A 422 2.07 -12.90 -24.45
N VAL A 423 1.87 -12.78 -23.12
CA VAL A 423 0.77 -13.43 -22.40
C VAL A 423 -0.60 -13.02 -22.96
N VAL A 424 -0.81 -11.72 -23.22
CA VAL A 424 -2.07 -11.22 -23.79
C VAL A 424 -2.28 -11.76 -25.21
N ALA A 425 -1.23 -11.79 -26.04
CA ALA A 425 -1.30 -12.35 -27.39
C ALA A 425 -1.62 -13.86 -27.38
N ASP A 426 -0.97 -14.62 -26.50
CA ASP A 426 -1.19 -16.06 -26.33
C ASP A 426 -2.61 -16.33 -25.82
N ALA A 427 -3.10 -15.55 -24.86
CA ALA A 427 -4.47 -15.67 -24.34
C ALA A 427 -5.53 -15.43 -25.44
N LYS A 428 -5.36 -14.37 -26.24
CA LYS A 428 -6.25 -14.09 -27.39
C LYS A 428 -6.24 -15.23 -28.40
N LYS A 429 -5.06 -15.81 -28.67
CA LYS A 429 -4.91 -16.95 -29.58
C LYS A 429 -5.56 -18.22 -29.04
N ALA A 430 -5.44 -18.48 -27.74
CA ALA A 430 -6.00 -19.65 -27.09
C ALA A 430 -7.54 -19.61 -27.08
N VAL A 431 -8.13 -18.44 -26.83
CA VAL A 431 -9.58 -18.25 -26.89
C VAL A 431 -10.08 -18.28 -28.35
N GLY A 432 -9.33 -17.68 -29.27
CA GLY A 432 -9.69 -17.60 -30.68
C GLY A 432 -10.87 -16.66 -30.98
N GLY A 433 -11.23 -16.54 -32.26
CA GLY A 433 -12.30 -15.66 -32.72
C GLY A 433 -11.98 -14.16 -32.60
N GLU A 434 -13.00 -13.32 -32.82
CA GLU A 434 -12.90 -11.88 -32.58
C GLU A 434 -13.00 -11.59 -31.07
N CYS A 435 -11.88 -11.22 -30.46
CA CYS A 435 -11.82 -10.83 -29.06
C CYS A 435 -10.97 -9.57 -28.83
N VAL A 436 -11.31 -8.79 -27.82
CA VAL A 436 -10.58 -7.60 -27.39
C VAL A 436 -9.90 -7.88 -26.07
N CYS A 437 -8.60 -7.61 -26.00
CA CYS A 437 -7.81 -7.66 -24.76
C CYS A 437 -6.51 -6.92 -25.00
N ASP A 438 -6.31 -5.82 -24.28
CA ASP A 438 -5.18 -4.91 -24.43
C ASP A 438 -4.71 -4.40 -23.07
N VAL A 439 -3.45 -3.95 -22.99
CA VAL A 439 -2.97 -3.25 -21.79
C VAL A 439 -3.60 -1.86 -21.76
N ALA A 440 -4.43 -1.61 -20.75
CA ALA A 440 -5.23 -0.40 -20.58
C ALA A 440 -4.55 0.65 -19.68
N ASN A 441 -3.71 0.24 -18.74
CA ASN A 441 -3.01 1.17 -17.86
C ASN A 441 -1.58 0.70 -17.56
N TYR A 442 -0.63 1.63 -17.69
CA TYR A 442 0.74 1.50 -17.21
C TYR A 442 0.85 2.29 -15.90
N LEU A 443 0.67 1.63 -14.76
CA LEU A 443 0.49 2.32 -13.47
C LEU A 443 1.80 2.61 -12.72
N PHE A 444 2.69 1.63 -12.67
CA PHE A 444 4.01 1.70 -12.00
C PHE A 444 4.88 0.54 -12.52
N PRO A 445 6.20 0.50 -12.25
CA PRO A 445 7.07 -0.57 -12.78
C PRO A 445 6.50 -1.97 -12.52
N GLN A 446 6.28 -2.73 -13.60
CA GLN A 446 5.67 -4.07 -13.61
C GLN A 446 4.26 -4.13 -12.99
N GLY A 447 3.56 -3.01 -12.92
CA GLY A 447 2.17 -2.89 -12.51
C GLY A 447 1.33 -2.39 -13.67
N ARG A 448 0.53 -3.28 -14.25
CA ARG A 448 -0.31 -3.02 -15.41
C ARG A 448 -1.76 -3.36 -15.11
N VAL A 449 -2.66 -2.80 -15.90
CA VAL A 449 -4.04 -3.26 -15.99
C VAL A 449 -4.28 -3.70 -17.42
N VAL A 450 -4.76 -4.93 -17.58
CA VAL A 450 -5.24 -5.47 -18.85
C VAL A 450 -6.75 -5.32 -18.87
N SER A 451 -7.31 -4.99 -20.02
CA SER A 451 -8.75 -4.78 -20.19
C SER A 451 -9.24 -5.45 -21.45
N GLY A 452 -10.41 -6.06 -21.39
CA GLY A 452 -10.93 -6.85 -22.51
C GLY A 452 -12.06 -7.79 -22.13
N ASP A 453 -12.34 -8.71 -23.04
CA ASP A 453 -13.37 -9.74 -22.90
C ASP A 453 -13.04 -10.69 -21.76
N LYS A 454 -14.06 -11.07 -20.99
CA LYS A 454 -13.86 -11.75 -19.70
C LYS A 454 -13.18 -13.10 -19.84
N ASN A 455 -13.56 -13.88 -20.84
CA ASN A 455 -12.93 -15.17 -21.17
C ASN A 455 -11.43 -15.02 -21.49
N VAL A 456 -11.02 -13.96 -22.18
CA VAL A 456 -9.59 -13.68 -22.44
C VAL A 456 -8.88 -13.25 -21.16
N LEU A 457 -9.53 -12.48 -20.29
CA LEU A 457 -8.94 -12.07 -19.00
C LEU A 457 -8.73 -13.26 -18.04
N GLU A 458 -9.62 -14.25 -18.07
CA GLU A 458 -9.46 -15.51 -17.34
C GLU A 458 -8.22 -16.27 -17.85
N GLU A 459 -8.03 -16.36 -19.16
CA GLU A 459 -6.84 -16.98 -19.75
C GLU A 459 -5.56 -16.18 -19.46
N VAL A 460 -5.61 -14.84 -19.54
CA VAL A 460 -4.50 -13.97 -19.12
C VAL A 460 -4.13 -14.23 -17.67
N THR A 461 -5.10 -14.43 -16.77
CA THR A 461 -4.84 -14.75 -15.36
C THR A 461 -4.05 -16.05 -15.21
N THR A 462 -4.47 -17.10 -15.93
CA THR A 462 -3.80 -18.41 -15.92
C THR A 462 -2.38 -18.32 -16.46
N LEU A 463 -2.20 -17.74 -17.65
CA LEU A 463 -0.91 -17.62 -18.31
C LEU A 463 0.05 -16.68 -17.57
N ALA A 464 -0.43 -15.53 -17.08
CA ALA A 464 0.38 -14.59 -16.30
C ALA A 464 0.88 -15.23 -15.01
N THR A 465 0.03 -15.99 -14.31
CA THR A 465 0.42 -16.72 -13.08
C THR A 465 1.49 -17.76 -13.39
N ALA A 466 1.32 -18.54 -14.48
CA ALA A 466 2.33 -19.51 -14.92
C ALA A 466 3.67 -18.86 -15.31
N LYS A 467 3.64 -17.62 -15.82
CA LYS A 467 4.83 -16.82 -16.15
C LYS A 467 5.43 -16.06 -14.96
N GLY A 468 4.92 -16.27 -13.75
CA GLY A 468 5.50 -15.72 -12.51
C GLY A 468 4.94 -14.37 -12.08
N ALA A 469 3.74 -13.98 -12.53
CA ALA A 469 3.06 -12.80 -11.99
C ALA A 469 2.91 -12.93 -10.47
N MET A 470 3.29 -11.90 -9.73
CA MET A 470 3.16 -11.85 -8.28
C MET A 470 1.69 -11.75 -7.83
N LYS A 471 0.86 -11.07 -8.64
CA LYS A 471 -0.56 -10.91 -8.37
C LYS A 471 -1.33 -10.66 -9.67
N CYS A 472 -2.44 -11.36 -9.82
CA CYS A 472 -3.49 -11.07 -10.79
C CYS A 472 -4.79 -10.87 -10.00
N SER A 473 -5.48 -9.74 -10.16
CA SER A 473 -6.74 -9.49 -9.46
C SER A 473 -7.71 -8.68 -10.31
N PRO A 474 -8.99 -9.06 -10.39
CA PRO A 474 -10.01 -8.26 -11.06
C PRO A 474 -10.06 -6.83 -10.49
N VAL A 475 -10.23 -5.85 -11.37
CA VAL A 475 -10.49 -4.47 -10.97
C VAL A 475 -12.01 -4.31 -10.84
N ALA A 476 -12.47 -3.73 -9.73
CA ALA A 476 -13.89 -3.54 -9.44
C ALA A 476 -14.49 -2.39 -10.27
N VAL A 477 -14.59 -2.62 -11.59
CA VAL A 477 -15.18 -1.72 -12.57
C VAL A 477 -16.03 -2.53 -13.55
N SER A 478 -17.03 -1.88 -14.15
CA SER A 478 -18.03 -2.56 -14.97
C SER A 478 -17.65 -2.72 -16.44
N GLY A 479 -16.56 -2.12 -16.91
CA GLY A 479 -16.26 -2.00 -18.35
C GLY A 479 -14.85 -2.36 -18.76
N ALA A 480 -14.66 -2.70 -20.04
CA ALA A 480 -13.34 -2.82 -20.65
C ALA A 480 -12.77 -1.45 -21.07
N PHE A 481 -12.49 -0.60 -20.09
CA PHE A 481 -12.04 0.78 -20.31
C PHE A 481 -10.67 0.87 -20.99
N HIS A 482 -10.45 1.94 -21.76
CA HIS A 482 -9.18 2.20 -22.47
C HIS A 482 -8.86 1.16 -23.56
N THR A 483 -9.90 0.54 -24.13
CA THR A 483 -9.80 -0.40 -25.26
C THR A 483 -10.75 0.02 -26.39
N SER A 484 -10.71 -0.68 -27.52
CA SER A 484 -11.66 -0.50 -28.61
C SER A 484 -13.13 -0.75 -28.22
N ARG A 485 -13.40 -1.44 -27.09
CA ARG A 485 -14.77 -1.59 -26.55
C ARG A 485 -15.40 -0.25 -26.15
N MET A 486 -14.60 0.79 -25.95
CA MET A 486 -15.08 2.15 -25.62
C MET A 486 -15.27 3.05 -26.84
N GLN A 487 -15.26 2.52 -28.06
CA GLN A 487 -15.39 3.33 -29.28
C GLN A 487 -16.68 4.16 -29.31
N SER A 488 -17.83 3.58 -28.94
CA SER A 488 -19.10 4.32 -28.88
C SER A 488 -19.09 5.45 -27.84
N ALA A 489 -18.37 5.26 -26.72
CA ALA A 489 -18.18 6.29 -25.71
C ALA A 489 -17.25 7.41 -26.22
N LYS A 490 -16.21 7.06 -26.98
CA LYS A 490 -15.34 8.03 -27.65
C LYS A 490 -16.14 8.89 -28.64
N ASP A 491 -17.02 8.30 -29.43
CA ASP A 491 -17.81 9.04 -30.42
C ASP A 491 -18.74 10.06 -29.73
N ALA A 492 -19.44 9.64 -28.67
CA ALA A 492 -20.26 10.54 -27.86
C ALA A 492 -19.43 11.66 -27.19
N LEU A 493 -18.22 11.33 -26.73
CA LEU A 493 -17.30 12.29 -26.13
C LEU A 493 -16.83 13.33 -27.16
N VAL A 494 -16.51 12.91 -28.38
CA VAL A 494 -16.11 13.83 -29.47
C VAL A 494 -17.19 14.87 -29.75
N ASP A 495 -18.46 14.48 -29.68
CA ASP A 495 -19.56 15.41 -29.93
C ASP A 495 -19.72 16.46 -28.83
N VAL A 496 -19.64 16.07 -27.54
CA VAL A 496 -19.69 17.07 -26.45
C VAL A 496 -18.45 17.96 -26.42
N LEU A 497 -17.27 17.44 -26.79
CA LEU A 497 -16.02 18.21 -26.84
C LEU A 497 -16.10 19.36 -27.86
N LYS A 498 -16.90 19.23 -28.94
CA LYS A 498 -17.15 20.31 -29.90
C LYS A 498 -18.01 21.46 -29.34
N THR A 499 -18.73 21.21 -28.25
CA THR A 499 -19.67 22.19 -27.66
C THR A 499 -19.05 23.04 -26.54
N VAL A 500 -17.83 22.72 -26.12
CA VAL A 500 -17.13 23.41 -25.02
C VAL A 500 -15.91 24.16 -25.56
N THR A 501 -15.48 25.18 -24.81
CA THR A 501 -14.32 26.00 -25.19
C THR A 501 -13.10 25.61 -24.38
N PHE A 502 -12.00 25.30 -25.07
CA PHE A 502 -10.71 25.04 -24.46
C PHE A 502 -9.85 26.30 -24.45
N HIS A 503 -9.22 26.55 -23.31
CA HIS A 503 -8.30 27.66 -23.11
C HIS A 503 -6.88 27.12 -22.90
N THR A 504 -5.86 27.95 -23.14
CA THR A 504 -4.48 27.60 -22.84
C THR A 504 -4.33 27.35 -21.33
N PRO A 505 -3.82 26.18 -20.91
CA PRO A 505 -3.59 25.88 -19.50
C PRO A 505 -2.65 26.90 -18.85
N THR A 506 -3.02 27.44 -17.69
CA THR A 506 -2.15 28.31 -16.88
C THR A 506 -1.13 27.52 -16.06
N VAL A 507 -1.42 26.23 -15.84
CA VAL A 507 -0.53 25.25 -15.21
C VAL A 507 -0.31 24.12 -16.23
N PRO A 508 0.94 23.73 -16.54
CA PRO A 508 1.22 22.64 -17.48
C PRO A 508 0.53 21.33 -17.08
N ILE A 509 -0.09 20.66 -18.05
CA ILE A 509 -0.85 19.42 -17.84
C ILE A 509 -0.15 18.26 -18.51
N TYR A 510 0.02 17.13 -17.84
CA TYR A 510 0.55 15.91 -18.46
C TYR A 510 -0.57 15.01 -18.96
N SER A 511 -0.56 14.69 -20.25
CA SER A 511 -1.58 13.83 -20.85
C SER A 511 -1.43 12.38 -20.47
N ASN A 512 -2.56 11.68 -20.31
CA ASN A 512 -2.56 10.25 -20.08
C ASN A 512 -2.14 9.44 -21.31
N VAL A 513 -2.36 9.97 -22.52
CA VAL A 513 -2.08 9.24 -23.78
C VAL A 513 -0.58 9.26 -24.09
N THR A 514 0.07 10.41 -23.88
CA THR A 514 1.49 10.61 -24.26
C THR A 514 2.43 10.54 -23.06
N GLY A 515 1.93 10.73 -21.85
CA GLY A 515 2.74 10.90 -20.64
C GLY A 515 3.50 12.24 -20.59
N LYS A 516 3.29 13.15 -21.54
CA LYS A 516 4.03 14.41 -21.71
C LYS A 516 3.13 15.63 -21.49
N ILE A 517 3.75 16.79 -21.31
CA ILE A 517 3.05 18.08 -21.22
C ILE A 517 2.22 18.33 -22.49
N VAL A 518 1.04 18.90 -22.30
CA VAL A 518 0.18 19.47 -23.35
C VAL A 518 0.11 20.98 -23.13
N ASP A 519 0.72 21.70 -24.04
CA ASP A 519 0.91 23.15 -24.05
C ASP A 519 0.02 23.84 -25.11
N ASP A 520 -0.50 23.09 -26.08
CA ASP A 520 -1.47 23.55 -27.06
C ASP A 520 -2.91 23.16 -26.68
N ALA A 521 -3.75 24.17 -26.45
CA ALA A 521 -5.17 23.98 -26.16
C ALA A 521 -5.93 23.27 -27.29
N ALA A 522 -5.49 23.43 -28.55
CA ALA A 522 -6.13 22.81 -29.70
C ALA A 522 -5.90 21.30 -29.77
N ALA A 523 -4.84 20.79 -29.14
CA ALA A 523 -4.53 19.36 -29.07
C ALA A 523 -5.36 18.61 -28.00
N ILE A 524 -5.84 19.32 -26.98
CA ILE A 524 -6.53 18.71 -25.82
C ILE A 524 -7.76 17.87 -26.22
N PRO A 525 -8.69 18.35 -27.07
CA PRO A 525 -9.89 17.58 -27.42
C PRO A 525 -9.57 16.23 -28.07
N GLU A 526 -8.60 16.20 -28.98
CA GLU A 526 -8.17 14.97 -29.68
C GLU A 526 -7.54 13.98 -28.70
N LEU A 527 -6.69 14.46 -27.80
CA LEU A 527 -6.09 13.64 -26.74
C LEU A 527 -7.14 13.07 -25.77
N LEU A 528 -8.14 13.85 -25.37
CA LEU A 528 -9.23 13.38 -24.50
C LEU A 528 -10.09 12.32 -25.18
N ALA A 529 -10.45 12.52 -26.45
CA ALA A 529 -11.18 11.51 -27.22
C ALA A 529 -10.37 10.23 -27.38
N ARG A 530 -9.06 10.36 -27.67
CA ARG A 530 -8.14 9.23 -27.80
C ARG A 530 -7.95 8.47 -26.48
N GLN A 531 -7.95 9.17 -25.33
CA GLN A 531 -7.79 8.59 -24.00
C GLN A 531 -8.77 7.43 -23.74
N LEU A 532 -10.01 7.49 -24.23
CA LEU A 532 -11.03 6.47 -23.97
C LEU A 532 -10.69 5.10 -24.59
N VAL A 533 -9.86 5.08 -25.62
CA VAL A 533 -9.51 3.88 -26.41
C VAL A 533 -8.00 3.66 -26.49
N SER A 534 -7.23 4.32 -25.62
CA SER A 534 -5.76 4.23 -25.58
C SER A 534 -5.30 4.02 -24.14
N PRO A 535 -4.15 3.33 -23.94
CA PRO A 535 -3.63 3.10 -22.61
C PRO A 535 -3.33 4.39 -21.86
N VAL A 536 -3.56 4.37 -20.55
CA VAL A 536 -3.15 5.43 -19.63
C VAL A 536 -1.70 5.22 -19.22
N MET A 537 -0.82 6.14 -19.64
CA MET A 537 0.63 6.10 -19.44
C MET A 537 1.07 6.68 -18.08
N TRP A 538 0.39 6.30 -16.99
CA TRP A 538 0.57 6.92 -15.67
C TRP A 538 1.99 6.81 -15.10
N GLU A 539 2.64 5.65 -15.26
CA GLU A 539 4.04 5.45 -14.86
C GLU A 539 4.96 6.48 -15.54
N SER A 540 4.75 6.70 -16.84
CA SER A 540 5.53 7.66 -17.62
C SER A 540 5.19 9.10 -17.21
N THR A 541 3.91 9.41 -16.99
CA THR A 541 3.48 10.71 -16.47
C THR A 541 4.21 11.09 -15.18
N VAL A 542 4.25 10.19 -14.19
CA VAL A 542 4.93 10.46 -12.92
C VAL A 542 6.44 10.53 -13.09
N LYS A 543 7.05 9.67 -13.92
CA LYS A 543 8.49 9.75 -14.22
C LYS A 543 8.88 11.09 -14.85
N ASN A 544 8.13 11.52 -15.88
CA ASN A 544 8.39 12.78 -16.56
C ASN A 544 8.20 13.99 -15.62
N LEU A 545 7.19 13.97 -14.75
CA LEU A 545 7.04 14.98 -13.69
C LEU A 545 8.30 15.09 -12.81
N LEU A 546 8.87 13.95 -12.40
CA LEU A 546 10.07 13.93 -11.56
C LEU A 546 11.32 14.39 -12.33
N GLU A 547 11.46 14.01 -13.59
CA GLU A 547 12.54 14.47 -14.49
C GLU A 547 12.47 15.98 -14.70
N ASP A 548 11.25 16.55 -14.74
CA ASP A 548 11.00 18.00 -14.81
C ASP A 548 11.14 18.71 -13.45
N ASN A 549 11.75 18.04 -12.46
CA ASN A 549 11.98 18.53 -11.10
C ASN A 549 10.69 18.89 -10.33
N LYS A 550 9.58 18.19 -10.60
CA LYS A 550 8.31 18.32 -9.87
C LYS A 550 8.13 17.20 -8.84
N ASP A 551 9.00 17.17 -7.82
CA ASP A 551 9.07 16.07 -6.85
C ASP A 551 8.29 16.30 -5.54
N GLU A 552 7.65 17.46 -5.38
CA GLU A 552 6.69 17.75 -4.31
C GLU A 552 5.25 17.48 -4.77
N LEU A 553 4.83 16.24 -4.64
CA LEU A 553 3.55 15.77 -5.15
C LEU A 553 2.41 15.92 -4.13
N TYR A 554 1.25 16.39 -4.60
CA TYR A 554 0.01 16.47 -3.84
C TYR A 554 -1.07 15.66 -4.55
N GLU A 555 -1.73 14.75 -3.85
CA GLU A 555 -2.94 14.06 -4.33
C GLU A 555 -4.15 14.78 -3.76
N LEU A 556 -5.02 15.28 -4.65
CA LEU A 556 -6.19 16.08 -4.30
C LEU A 556 -7.46 15.31 -4.64
N GLY A 557 -8.13 14.78 -3.62
CA GLY A 557 -9.30 13.93 -3.78
C GLY A 557 -9.40 12.89 -2.68
N PRO A 558 -10.36 11.96 -2.78
CA PRO A 558 -10.57 10.97 -1.74
C PRO A 558 -9.48 9.90 -1.76
N ASN A 559 -9.13 9.40 -0.57
CA ASN A 559 -8.17 8.32 -0.37
C ASN A 559 -6.75 8.63 -0.91
N THR A 560 -5.93 7.60 -1.15
CA THR A 560 -4.49 7.71 -1.44
C THR A 560 -4.04 6.79 -2.59
N GLN A 561 -4.84 6.74 -3.66
CA GLN A 561 -4.64 5.85 -4.81
C GLN A 561 -3.30 6.16 -5.50
N ILE A 562 -3.08 7.42 -5.87
CA ILE A 562 -1.89 7.86 -6.59
C ILE A 562 -0.66 7.78 -5.70
N LYS A 563 -0.77 8.20 -4.43
CA LYS A 563 0.33 8.09 -3.47
C LYS A 563 0.79 6.64 -3.31
N SER A 564 -0.15 5.68 -3.28
CA SER A 564 0.17 4.26 -3.18
C SER A 564 0.95 3.75 -4.40
N MET A 565 0.56 4.16 -5.62
CA MET A 565 1.29 3.82 -6.84
C MET A 565 2.66 4.50 -6.92
N THR A 566 2.74 5.76 -6.48
CA THR A 566 3.99 6.53 -6.50
C THR A 566 5.07 5.89 -5.64
N ARG A 567 4.70 5.22 -4.54
CA ARG A 567 5.64 4.42 -3.72
C ARG A 567 6.42 3.37 -4.54
N ARG A 568 5.80 2.83 -5.60
CA ARG A 568 6.39 1.83 -6.51
C ARG A 568 7.18 2.46 -7.65
N ILE A 569 6.97 3.75 -7.93
CA ILE A 569 7.67 4.50 -8.98
C ILE A 569 8.92 5.19 -8.42
N SER A 570 8.77 5.94 -7.32
CA SER A 570 9.85 6.64 -6.62
C SER A 570 9.60 6.67 -5.11
N PRO A 571 10.34 5.86 -4.33
CA PRO A 571 10.30 5.91 -2.87
C PRO A 571 10.66 7.29 -2.29
N GLU A 572 11.49 8.06 -2.98
CA GLU A 572 11.93 9.41 -2.60
C GLU A 572 10.79 10.41 -2.73
N ALA A 573 10.13 10.47 -3.90
CA ALA A 573 8.97 11.33 -4.12
C ALA A 573 7.82 10.94 -3.17
N TRP A 574 7.59 9.64 -2.97
CA TRP A 574 6.56 9.14 -2.04
C TRP A 574 6.71 9.65 -0.61
N LYS A 575 7.94 9.81 -0.10
CA LYS A 575 8.20 10.34 1.26
C LYS A 575 7.78 11.80 1.40
N LYS A 576 7.89 12.58 0.33
CA LYS A 576 7.47 14.00 0.27
C LYS A 576 5.99 14.15 -0.08
N PHE A 577 5.39 13.12 -0.66
CA PHE A 577 4.03 13.11 -1.20
C PHE A 577 2.98 13.45 -0.12
N LYS A 578 2.22 14.53 -0.32
CA LYS A 578 1.14 14.97 0.55
C LYS A 578 -0.23 14.62 -0.04
N ASN A 579 -1.23 14.46 0.82
CA ASN A 579 -2.58 14.12 0.40
C ASN A 579 -3.55 15.10 1.02
N VAL A 580 -4.40 15.69 0.18
CA VAL A 580 -5.48 16.58 0.58
C VAL A 580 -6.76 15.77 0.52
N ASP A 581 -6.97 15.00 1.60
CA ASP A 581 -8.08 14.06 1.71
C ASP A 581 -9.40 14.80 1.95
N VAL A 582 -10.46 14.30 1.30
CA VAL A 582 -11.84 14.77 1.46
C VAL A 582 -12.76 13.71 2.05
N THR A 583 -12.21 12.57 2.52
CA THR A 583 -13.01 11.50 3.17
C THR A 583 -13.26 11.72 4.67
N LYS A 584 -12.58 12.69 5.30
CA LYS A 584 -12.58 12.89 6.75
C LYS A 584 -13.02 14.29 7.15
#